data_AF-A0A2S5VZZ8-F1
#
_entry.id   AF-A0A2S5VZZ8-F1
#
_cell.length_a   1.000
_cell.length_b   1.000
_cell.length_c   1.000
_cell.angle_alpha   90.00
_cell.angle_beta   90.00
_cell.angle_gamma   90.00
#
_symmetry.space_group_name_H-M   'P 1'
#
loop_
_entity.id
_entity.type
_entity.pdbx_description
1 polymer ?
#
loop_
_entity_poly.entity_id
_entity_poly.type
_entity_poly.pdbx_seq_one_letter_code
_entity_poly.pdbx_strand_id
1 'polypeptide(L)'
;MYDEETETGPIARLDERFRAETTWAAGTRSSEPDWYHRLLSALVLVIGDSDIRYLSVNYALSGDEGLFSTDVVVLTDEIVAYATFEGEKGAEVTNASVTGLPRRALTSFGVAVSDDGTLAISVSYPDFARSLPLGASDWPHRESETINLIDCLRQDLVA
;
A
#
# COMPACT_ATOMS: atom_id res chain seq x y z
N MET A 1 30.42 -1.08 -24.56
CA MET A 1 30.15 -1.06 -23.12
C MET A 1 28.69 -0.69 -23.04
N TYR A 2 27.81 -1.69 -22.99
CA TYR A 2 26.38 -1.44 -22.86
C TYR A 2 26.15 -1.20 -21.37
N ASP A 3 25.61 -0.03 -21.03
CA ASP A 3 25.06 0.20 -19.70
C ASP A 3 23.88 -0.76 -19.54
N GLU A 4 24.09 -1.83 -18.76
CA GLU A 4 22.99 -2.55 -18.14
C GLU A 4 22.45 -1.64 -17.02
N GLU A 5 21.59 -0.69 -17.39
CA GLU A 5 20.55 -0.25 -16.46
C GLU A 5 19.75 -1.52 -16.16
N THR A 6 20.01 -2.15 -15.01
CA THR A 6 19.14 -3.18 -14.45
C THR A 6 17.80 -2.54 -14.19
N GLU A 7 16.94 -2.58 -15.19
CA GLU A 7 15.53 -2.26 -15.10
C GLU A 7 14.91 -3.29 -14.14
N THR A 8 14.99 -3.00 -12.85
CA THR A 8 14.31 -3.78 -11.81
C THR A 8 12.82 -3.69 -12.12
N GLY A 9 12.27 -4.77 -12.66
CA GLY A 9 10.89 -4.83 -13.11
C GLY A 9 9.90 -4.41 -12.01
N PRO A 10 8.64 -4.09 -12.37
CA PRO A 10 7.64 -3.49 -11.47
C PRO A 10 7.44 -4.32 -10.18
N ILE A 11 7.60 -5.64 -10.26
CA ILE A 11 7.54 -6.57 -9.12
C ILE A 11 8.69 -6.33 -8.13
N ALA A 12 9.93 -6.18 -8.62
CA ALA A 12 11.10 -5.96 -7.77
C ALA A 12 11.03 -4.61 -7.06
N ARG A 13 10.54 -3.57 -7.76
CA ARG A 13 10.33 -2.24 -7.19
C ARG A 13 9.21 -2.22 -6.13
N LEU A 14 8.12 -2.96 -6.37
CA LEU A 14 7.04 -3.11 -5.40
C LEU A 14 7.50 -3.89 -4.16
N ASP A 15 8.25 -4.98 -4.33
CA ASP A 15 8.84 -5.78 -3.25
C ASP A 15 9.79 -4.94 -2.36
N GLU A 16 10.73 -4.22 -2.97
CA GLU A 16 11.68 -3.37 -2.25
C GLU A 16 10.97 -2.30 -1.41
N ARG A 17 10.00 -1.60 -2.02
CA ARG A 17 9.27 -0.52 -1.35
C ARG A 17 8.34 -1.06 -0.26
N PHE A 18 7.70 -2.21 -0.49
CA PHE A 18 6.86 -2.84 0.51
C PHE A 18 7.65 -3.23 1.75
N ARG A 19 8.81 -3.88 1.59
CA ARG A 19 9.69 -4.26 2.71
C ARG A 19 10.11 -3.07 3.56
N ALA A 20 10.31 -1.94 2.92
CA ALA A 20 10.73 -0.73 3.59
C ALA A 20 9.58 -0.05 4.35
N GLU A 21 8.40 0.05 3.74
CA GLU A 21 7.18 0.59 4.35
C GLU A 21 6.71 -0.24 5.55
N THR A 22 6.84 -1.57 5.46
CA THR A 22 6.43 -2.48 6.55
C THR A 22 7.45 -2.61 7.67
N THR A 23 8.59 -1.91 7.58
CA THR A 23 9.67 -1.93 8.59
C THR A 23 9.98 -3.37 9.06
N TRP A 24 10.42 -4.25 8.16
CA TRP A 24 10.77 -5.65 8.48
C TRP A 24 11.92 -5.81 9.50
N ALA A 25 12.46 -4.71 10.02
CA ALA A 25 13.67 -4.70 10.83
C ALA A 25 13.47 -5.13 12.30
N ALA A 26 12.25 -5.13 12.85
CA ALA A 26 12.07 -5.36 14.30
C ALA A 26 11.48 -6.73 14.69
N GLY A 27 10.71 -7.42 13.82
CA GLY A 27 9.81 -8.50 14.27
C GLY A 27 10.04 -9.89 13.69
N THR A 28 10.62 -10.03 12.50
CA THR A 28 10.66 -11.29 11.74
C THR A 28 12.09 -11.71 11.44
N ARG A 29 12.80 -12.19 12.46
CA ARG A 29 14.06 -12.92 12.27
C ARG A 29 13.72 -14.27 11.60
N SER A 30 13.74 -14.31 10.26
CA SER A 30 14.40 -15.32 9.41
C SER A 30 13.63 -15.86 8.18
N SER A 31 12.39 -15.49 7.91
CA SER A 31 11.74 -15.82 6.61
C SER A 31 10.56 -14.91 6.31
N GLU A 32 10.35 -14.63 5.02
CA GLU A 32 9.15 -13.93 4.55
C GLU A 32 7.91 -14.74 4.90
N PRO A 33 6.85 -14.13 5.47
CA PRO A 33 5.62 -14.85 5.74
C PRO A 33 4.92 -15.28 4.44
N ASP A 34 4.30 -16.45 4.37
CA ASP A 34 3.58 -16.91 3.16
C ASP A 34 2.48 -15.94 2.70
N TRP A 35 1.88 -15.19 3.63
CA TRP A 35 0.89 -14.16 3.31
C TRP A 35 1.47 -13.01 2.49
N TYR A 36 2.76 -12.72 2.64
CA TYR A 36 3.47 -11.65 1.95
C TYR A 36 3.51 -11.91 0.44
N HIS A 37 3.89 -13.12 0.02
CA HIS A 37 3.94 -13.47 -1.40
C HIS A 37 2.57 -13.48 -2.04
N ARG A 38 1.54 -13.93 -1.30
CA ARG A 38 0.16 -13.91 -1.77
C ARG A 38 -0.33 -12.48 -1.97
N LEU A 39 -0.04 -11.59 -1.02
CA LEU A 39 -0.36 -10.17 -1.12
C LEU A 39 0.35 -9.51 -2.29
N LEU A 40 1.67 -9.71 -2.43
CA LEU A 40 2.45 -9.14 -3.52
C LEU A 40 1.94 -9.62 -4.88
N SER A 41 1.67 -10.91 -5.02
CA SER A 41 1.12 -11.49 -6.26
C SER A 41 -0.26 -10.92 -6.59
N ALA A 42 -1.14 -10.79 -5.59
CA ALA A 42 -2.47 -10.24 -5.80
C ALA A 42 -2.43 -8.75 -6.18
N LEU A 43 -1.52 -7.97 -5.58
CA LEU A 43 -1.29 -6.57 -5.96
C LEU A 43 -0.78 -6.46 -7.40
N VAL A 44 0.22 -7.26 -7.79
CA VAL A 44 0.76 -7.29 -9.16
C VAL A 44 -0.33 -7.63 -10.18
N LEU A 45 -1.19 -8.60 -9.88
CA LEU A 45 -2.31 -8.95 -10.75
C LEU A 45 -3.33 -7.81 -10.91
N VAL A 46 -3.49 -6.98 -9.89
CA VAL A 46 -4.43 -5.84 -9.91
C VAL A 46 -3.84 -4.61 -10.58
N ILE A 47 -2.58 -4.27 -10.30
CA ILE A 47 -1.93 -3.05 -10.84
C ILE A 47 -1.31 -3.26 -12.22
N GLY A 48 -1.02 -4.51 -12.60
CA GLY A 48 -0.37 -4.85 -13.85
C GLY A 48 1.06 -4.28 -13.94
N ASP A 49 1.35 -3.64 -15.07
CA ASP A 49 2.60 -2.96 -15.39
C ASP A 49 2.58 -1.45 -15.08
N SER A 50 1.54 -0.98 -14.40
CA SER A 50 1.37 0.44 -14.09
C SER A 50 2.50 0.98 -13.21
N ASP A 51 2.94 2.20 -13.51
CA ASP A 51 3.88 2.93 -12.66
C ASP A 51 3.27 3.27 -11.30
N ILE A 52 3.94 2.85 -10.23
CA ILE A 52 3.52 3.12 -8.85
C ILE A 52 3.88 4.55 -8.49
N ARG A 53 2.87 5.41 -8.40
CA ARG A 53 2.99 6.79 -7.92
C ARG A 53 3.09 6.85 -6.41
N TYR A 54 2.33 6.00 -5.72
CA TYR A 54 2.30 5.96 -4.27
C TYR A 54 2.05 4.54 -3.76
N LEU A 55 2.72 4.20 -2.66
CA LEU A 55 2.51 2.98 -1.89
C LEU A 55 2.50 3.36 -0.42
N SER A 56 1.51 2.90 0.32
CA SER A 56 1.50 2.96 1.78
C SER A 56 1.14 1.59 2.31
N VAL A 57 1.88 1.14 3.33
CA VAL A 57 1.57 -0.10 4.02
C VAL A 57 1.45 0.15 5.52
N ASN A 58 0.30 -0.18 6.08
CA ASN A 58 0.10 -0.19 7.52
C ASN A 58 0.12 -1.64 8.02
N TYR A 59 0.98 -1.93 8.99
CA TYR A 59 1.05 -3.22 9.64
C TYR A 59 0.78 -3.06 11.14
N ALA A 60 -0.21 -3.80 11.65
CA ALA A 60 -0.58 -3.78 13.06
C ALA A 60 -0.51 -5.20 13.63
N LEU A 61 0.04 -5.31 14.84
CA LEU A 61 -0.03 -6.52 15.66
C LEU A 61 -0.93 -6.23 16.86
N SER A 62 -1.97 -7.06 17.03
CA SER A 62 -2.92 -6.95 18.13
C SER A 62 -2.67 -8.02 19.18
N GLY A 63 -2.31 -7.56 20.39
CA GLY A 63 -2.37 -8.33 21.65
C GLY A 63 -1.54 -9.60 21.75
N ASP A 64 -1.77 -10.34 22.84
CA ASP A 64 -1.11 -11.61 23.18
C ASP A 64 -1.50 -12.77 22.24
N GLU A 65 -2.60 -12.63 21.48
CA GLU A 65 -3.07 -13.61 20.50
C GLU A 65 -2.25 -13.61 19.20
N GLY A 66 -1.39 -12.61 19.01
CA GLY A 66 -0.51 -12.53 17.84
C GLY A 66 -1.28 -12.30 16.54
N LEU A 67 -2.47 -11.70 16.58
CA LEU A 67 -3.19 -11.34 15.37
C LEU A 67 -2.45 -10.23 14.64
N PHE A 68 -2.29 -10.38 13.32
CA PHE A 68 -1.76 -9.34 12.46
C PHE A 68 -2.82 -8.83 11.50
N SER A 69 -2.75 -7.54 11.18
CA SER A 69 -3.48 -6.93 10.08
C SER A 69 -2.51 -6.10 9.24
N THR A 70 -2.63 -6.22 7.92
CA THR A 70 -1.85 -5.47 6.95
C THR A 70 -2.81 -4.80 5.97
N ASP A 71 -2.81 -3.48 5.95
CA ASP A 71 -3.51 -2.68 4.95
C ASP A 71 -2.52 -2.06 3.98
N VAL A 72 -2.82 -2.15 2.69
CA VAL A 72 -1.99 -1.60 1.61
C VAL A 72 -2.84 -0.70 0.75
N VAL A 73 -2.27 0.44 0.39
CA VAL A 73 -2.79 1.32 -0.66
C VAL A 73 -1.72 1.47 -1.72
N VAL A 74 -2.06 1.15 -2.97
CA VAL A 74 -1.24 1.45 -4.14
C VAL A 74 -1.99 2.42 -5.04
N LEU A 75 -1.35 3.51 -5.40
CA LEU A 75 -1.84 4.42 -6.43
C LEU A 75 -0.93 4.34 -7.64
N THR A 76 -1.56 4.20 -8.79
CA THR A 76 -0.93 4.34 -10.10
C THR A 76 -1.62 5.47 -10.88
N ASP A 77 -1.22 5.67 -12.14
CA ASP A 77 -1.90 6.62 -13.02
C ASP A 77 -3.32 6.16 -13.40
N GLU A 78 -3.59 4.87 -13.36
CA GLU A 78 -4.85 4.29 -13.84
C GLU A 78 -5.69 3.65 -12.74
N ILE A 79 -5.06 3.17 -11.67
CA ILE A 79 -5.69 2.30 -10.66
C ILE A 79 -5.36 2.79 -9.25
N VAL A 80 -6.37 2.74 -8.38
CA VAL A 80 -6.16 2.73 -6.94
C VAL A 80 -6.46 1.33 -6.43
N ALA A 81 -5.44 0.65 -5.91
CA ALA A 81 -5.55 -0.69 -5.35
C ALA A 81 -5.51 -0.64 -3.82
N TYR A 82 -6.39 -1.41 -3.21
CA TYR A 82 -6.45 -1.63 -1.78
C TYR A 82 -6.19 -3.10 -1.52
N ALA A 83 -5.37 -3.43 -0.54
CA ALA A 83 -5.29 -4.78 -0.03
C ALA A 83 -5.43 -4.79 1.49
N THR A 84 -6.13 -5.80 2.00
CA THR A 84 -6.21 -6.06 3.43
C THR A 84 -5.96 -7.55 3.66
N PHE A 85 -4.98 -7.84 4.51
CA PHE A 85 -4.60 -9.19 4.90
C PHE A 85 -4.61 -9.27 6.42
N GLU A 86 -5.38 -10.21 6.95
CA GLU A 86 -5.49 -10.46 8.38
C GLU A 86 -5.21 -11.93 8.66
N GLY A 87 -4.63 -12.22 9.82
CA GLY A 87 -4.36 -13.59 10.23
C GLY A 87 -3.72 -13.68 11.61
N GLU A 88 -3.37 -14.89 12.01
CA GLU A 88 -2.62 -15.14 13.24
C GLU A 88 -1.12 -15.29 12.93
N LYS A 89 -0.25 -14.78 13.81
CA LYS A 89 1.20 -14.84 13.65
C LYS A 89 1.66 -16.31 13.64
N GLY A 90 2.12 -16.77 12.47
CA GLY A 90 2.59 -18.14 12.26
C GLY A 90 1.49 -19.12 11.83
N ALA A 91 0.26 -18.66 11.61
CA ALA A 91 -0.84 -19.45 11.05
C ALA A 91 -1.25 -18.98 9.65
N GLU A 92 -2.37 -19.49 9.15
CA GLU A 92 -2.94 -19.13 7.84
C GLU A 92 -3.61 -17.75 7.85
N VAL A 93 -3.65 -17.13 6.67
CA VAL A 93 -4.41 -15.90 6.42
C VAL A 93 -5.89 -16.18 6.59
N THR A 94 -6.55 -15.48 7.50
CA THR A 94 -7.99 -15.63 7.77
C THR A 94 -8.82 -14.74 6.86
N ASN A 95 -8.25 -13.62 6.41
CA ASN A 95 -8.89 -12.69 5.49
C ASN A 95 -7.86 -12.13 4.51
N ALA A 96 -8.16 -12.22 3.22
CA ALA A 96 -7.36 -11.64 2.15
C ALA A 96 -8.29 -11.00 1.13
N SER A 97 -8.17 -9.69 0.97
CA SER A 97 -8.90 -8.97 -0.06
C SER A 97 -7.94 -8.05 -0.80
N VAL A 98 -8.08 -8.00 -2.12
CA VAL A 98 -7.45 -7.00 -2.97
C VAL A 98 -8.50 -6.45 -3.91
N THR A 99 -8.65 -5.13 -3.92
CA THR A 99 -9.63 -4.41 -4.71
C THR A 99 -8.93 -3.35 -5.53
N GLY A 100 -8.96 -3.46 -6.85
CA GLY A 100 -8.53 -2.41 -7.76
C GLY A 100 -9.72 -1.62 -8.27
N LEU A 101 -9.64 -0.30 -8.20
CA LEU A 101 -10.64 0.61 -8.76
C LEU A 101 -9.98 1.57 -9.76
N PRO A 102 -10.64 1.87 -10.88
CA PRO A 102 -10.09 2.79 -11.87
C PRO A 102 -10.05 4.21 -11.31
N ARG A 103 -8.90 4.88 -11.39
CA ARG A 103 -8.68 6.23 -10.85
C ARG A 103 -9.68 7.25 -11.37
N ARG A 104 -10.03 7.17 -12.66
CA ARG A 104 -11.06 8.02 -13.31
C ARG A 104 -12.46 7.93 -12.70
N ALA A 105 -12.74 6.94 -11.85
CA ALA A 105 -14.03 6.79 -11.18
C ALA A 105 -14.04 7.35 -9.75
N LEU A 106 -12.94 7.95 -9.29
CA LEU A 106 -12.88 8.64 -7.99
C LEU A 106 -13.89 9.78 -7.98
N THR A 107 -14.76 9.78 -6.96
CA THR A 107 -15.71 10.87 -6.70
C THR A 107 -15.15 11.85 -5.68
N SER A 108 -14.33 11.39 -4.74
CA SER A 108 -13.62 12.26 -3.82
C SER A 108 -12.34 11.62 -3.30
N PHE A 109 -11.41 12.48 -2.89
CA PHE A 109 -10.17 12.09 -2.25
C PHE A 109 -9.82 13.11 -1.17
N GLY A 110 -9.28 12.63 -0.05
CA GLY A 110 -8.80 13.49 1.02
C GLY A 110 -7.73 12.82 1.88
N VAL A 111 -6.91 13.66 2.51
CA VAL A 111 -6.01 13.23 3.58
C VAL A 111 -6.60 13.77 4.89
N ALA A 112 -6.83 12.88 5.84
CA ALA A 112 -7.28 13.22 7.18
C ALA A 112 -6.12 13.06 8.17
N VAL A 113 -6.10 13.91 9.20
CA VAL A 113 -5.22 13.75 10.35
C VAL A 113 -6.12 13.51 11.55
N SER A 114 -5.96 12.36 12.19
CA SER A 114 -6.65 12.00 13.43
C SER A 114 -6.09 12.79 14.62
N ASP A 115 -6.86 12.90 15.69
CA ASP A 115 -6.46 13.60 16.92
C ASP A 115 -5.19 13.02 17.58
N ASP A 116 -4.90 11.74 17.31
CA ASP A 116 -3.68 11.05 17.75
C ASP A 116 -2.47 11.27 16.82
N GLY A 117 -2.61 12.11 15.80
CA GLY A 117 -1.57 12.41 14.80
C GLY A 117 -1.47 11.40 13.67
N THR A 118 -2.32 10.38 13.64
CA THR A 118 -2.35 9.39 12.54
C THR A 118 -2.87 10.03 11.27
N LEU A 119 -2.11 9.91 10.18
CA LEU A 119 -2.57 10.31 8.86
C LEU A 119 -3.41 9.19 8.24
N ALA A 120 -4.48 9.53 7.52
CA ALA A 120 -5.28 8.58 6.78
C ALA A 120 -5.60 9.12 5.37
N ILE A 121 -5.61 8.23 4.39
CA ILE A 121 -6.16 8.51 3.06
C ILE A 121 -7.63 8.11 3.05
N SER A 122 -8.48 9.02 2.61
CA SER A 122 -9.89 8.77 2.34
C SER A 122 -10.16 8.85 0.84
N VAL A 123 -10.78 7.82 0.32
CA VAL A 123 -11.18 7.70 -1.09
C VAL A 123 -12.67 7.44 -1.16
N SER A 124 -13.34 8.04 -2.14
CA SER A 124 -14.73 7.72 -2.45
C SER A 124 -14.91 7.49 -3.95
N TYR A 125 -15.83 6.59 -4.23
CA TYR A 125 -16.36 6.17 -5.51
C TYR A 125 -17.90 6.11 -5.36
N PRO A 126 -18.68 5.96 -6.44
CA PRO A 126 -20.14 6.00 -6.35
C PRO A 126 -20.74 5.03 -5.34
N ASP A 127 -20.18 3.83 -5.19
CA ASP A 127 -20.67 2.77 -4.30
C ASP A 127 -19.59 2.25 -3.32
N PHE A 128 -18.48 2.97 -3.19
CA PHE A 128 -17.35 2.53 -2.35
C PHE A 128 -16.68 3.73 -1.70
N ALA A 129 -16.63 3.77 -0.38
CA ALA A 129 -15.87 4.76 0.36
C ALA A 129 -14.99 4.04 1.38
N ARG A 130 -13.72 4.42 1.44
CA ARG A 130 -12.76 3.82 2.36
C ARG A 130 -11.82 4.87 2.91
N SER A 131 -11.55 4.79 4.21
CA SER A 131 -10.47 5.53 4.85
C SER A 131 -9.46 4.53 5.39
N LEU A 132 -8.18 4.76 5.11
CA LEU A 132 -7.11 3.86 5.47
C LEU A 132 -5.99 4.64 6.16
N PRO A 133 -5.49 4.15 7.30
CA PRO A 133 -4.33 4.74 7.93
C PRO A 133 -3.14 4.69 6.97
N LEU A 134 -2.42 5.79 6.87
CA LEU A 134 -1.11 5.79 6.26
C LEU A 134 -0.16 5.04 7.17
N GLY A 135 0.60 4.13 6.59
CA GLY A 135 1.64 3.40 7.30
C GLY A 135 2.54 4.33 8.09
N ALA A 136 2.96 3.91 9.28
CA ALA A 136 3.93 4.63 10.10
C ALA A 136 5.38 4.51 9.56
N SER A 137 5.53 4.47 8.23
CA SER A 137 6.79 4.22 7.55
C SER A 137 7.84 5.29 7.87
N ASP A 138 9.05 4.81 8.20
CA ASP A 138 10.30 5.59 8.32
C ASP A 138 11.01 5.73 6.96
N TRP A 139 10.33 5.45 5.85
CA TRP A 139 10.90 5.52 4.50
C TRP A 139 11.44 6.94 4.21
N PRO A 140 12.70 7.07 3.76
CA PRO A 140 13.23 8.35 3.36
C PRO A 140 12.33 8.95 2.27
N HIS A 141 11.95 10.21 2.44
CA HIS A 141 11.09 11.00 1.53
C HIS A 141 9.57 10.83 1.65
N ARG A 142 9.03 10.21 2.71
CA ARG A 142 7.57 10.10 2.96
C ARG A 142 6.81 11.42 2.83
N GLU A 143 7.35 12.53 3.35
CA GLU A 143 6.73 13.85 3.19
C GLU A 143 6.62 14.24 1.70
N SER A 144 7.70 14.07 0.94
CA SER A 144 7.72 14.34 -0.50
C SER A 144 6.77 13.42 -1.28
N GLU A 145 6.65 12.15 -0.89
CA GLU A 145 5.71 11.20 -1.51
C GLU A 145 4.26 11.50 -1.16
N THR A 146 3.98 11.97 0.06
CA THR A 146 2.65 12.43 0.47
C THR A 146 2.27 13.71 -0.28
N ILE A 147 3.22 14.62 -0.49
CA ILE A 147 3.04 15.81 -1.34
C ILE A 147 2.79 15.41 -2.79
N ASN A 148 3.63 14.52 -3.34
CA ASN A 148 3.47 14.02 -4.72
C ASN A 148 2.12 13.30 -4.90
N LEU A 149 1.66 12.55 -3.91
CA LEU A 149 0.33 11.94 -3.90
C LEU A 149 -0.77 13.00 -3.97
N ILE A 150 -0.72 14.01 -3.10
CA ILE A 150 -1.69 15.11 -3.07
C ILE A 150 -1.69 15.84 -4.44
N ASP A 151 -0.52 16.10 -5.01
CA ASP A 151 -0.41 16.82 -6.28
C ASP A 151 -0.87 15.98 -7.47
N CYS A 152 -0.54 14.68 -7.51
CA CYS A 152 -0.98 13.77 -8.56
C CYS A 152 -2.50 13.61 -8.57
N LEU A 153 -3.12 13.53 -7.39
CA LEU A 153 -4.58 13.36 -7.25
C LEU A 153 -5.38 14.66 -7.40
N ARG A 154 -4.78 15.81 -7.09
CA ARG A 154 -5.39 17.12 -7.39
C ARG A 154 -5.61 17.32 -8.88
N GLN A 155 -4.74 16.76 -9.72
CA GLN A 155 -4.87 16.88 -11.18
C GLN A 155 -6.10 16.12 -11.72
N ASP A 156 -6.54 15.06 -11.05
CA ASP A 156 -7.68 14.25 -11.50
C ASP A 156 -9.04 14.83 -11.16
N LEU A 157 -9.14 15.58 -10.05
CA LEU A 157 -10.42 16.17 -9.61
C LEU A 157 -10.80 17.44 -10.40
N VAL A 158 -9.88 17.95 -11.22
CA VAL A 158 -10.05 19.18 -12.02
C VAL A 158 -10.27 18.86 -13.52
N ALA A 159 -10.07 17.60 -13.93
CA ALA A 159 -10.24 17.13 -15.31
C ALA A 159 -11.65 16.56 -15.56
#